data_AF-A0A1H5W1S1-F1
#
_entry.id   AF-A0A1H5W1S1-F1
#
_cell.length_a   1.000
_cell.length_b   1.000
_cell.length_c   1.000
_cell.angle_alpha   90.00
_cell.angle_beta   90.00
_cell.angle_gamma   90.00
#
_symmetry.space_group_name_H-M   'P 1'
#
loop_
_entity.id
_entity.type
_entity.pdbx_description
1 polymer ?
#
loop_
_entity_poly.entity_id
_entity_poly.type
_entity_poly.pdbx_seq_one_letter_code
_entity_poly.pdbx_strand_id
1 'polypeptide(L)'
;MTDDASETDRELSLGVPRGVLESLPEDGDNAAADMKQAVAGLEGSLEDAIDSADSEAEAASYAVDVVEHLEDRMETYDGFVPELRAWGQSPIYAIAWRNLYAELIAQIYEHDWLAAHIDRERNYRLVEDGIRFGDR
;
A
#
# COMPACT_ATOMS: atom_id res chain seq x y z
N MET A 1 -12.60 29.18 -14.67
CA MET A 1 -13.62 28.30 -14.05
C MET A 1 -13.81 27.10 -14.98
N THR A 2 -12.76 26.28 -15.10
CA THR A 2 -12.81 24.95 -15.72
C THR A 2 -11.56 24.22 -15.22
N ASP A 3 -11.60 23.70 -13.99
CA ASP A 3 -10.55 22.77 -13.47
C ASP A 3 -11.08 21.84 -12.35
N ASP A 4 -12.27 22.13 -11.80
CA ASP A 4 -12.90 21.33 -10.73
C ASP A 4 -13.14 19.85 -11.10
N ALA A 5 -13.27 19.52 -12.39
CA ALA A 5 -13.51 18.15 -12.84
C ALA A 5 -12.26 17.27 -12.91
N SER A 6 -11.05 17.86 -12.89
CA SER A 6 -9.78 17.11 -12.87
C SER A 6 -9.32 16.78 -11.45
N GLU A 7 -9.77 17.53 -10.44
CA GLU A 7 -9.44 17.28 -9.03
C GLU A 7 -10.19 16.06 -8.48
N THR A 8 -11.47 15.86 -8.84
CA THR A 8 -12.27 14.73 -8.30
C THR A 8 -11.82 13.36 -8.80
N ASP A 9 -11.14 13.26 -9.95
CA ASP A 9 -10.64 11.99 -10.48
C ASP A 9 -9.42 11.47 -9.68
N ARG A 10 -8.78 12.34 -8.88
CA ARG A 10 -7.56 12.04 -8.12
C ARG A 10 -7.78 11.82 -6.62
N GLU A 11 -9.03 11.91 -6.14
CA GLU A 11 -9.33 11.67 -4.73
C GLU A 11 -8.96 10.21 -4.37
N LEU A 12 -8.01 10.09 -3.45
CA LEU A 12 -7.53 8.82 -2.90
C LEU A 12 -8.30 8.57 -1.60
N SER A 13 -8.79 7.35 -1.39
CA SER A 13 -9.34 6.98 -0.09
C SER A 13 -8.89 5.59 0.32
N LEU A 14 -8.12 5.53 1.41
CA LEU A 14 -7.60 4.33 2.00
C LEU A 14 -8.22 4.11 3.38
N GLY A 15 -8.68 2.89 3.62
CA GLY A 15 -9.31 2.51 4.87
C GLY A 15 -8.78 1.18 5.40
N VAL A 16 -8.92 0.99 6.71
CA VAL A 16 -8.77 -0.33 7.32
C VAL A 16 -10.06 -1.12 7.08
N PRO A 17 -10.01 -2.24 6.31
CA PRO A 17 -11.21 -3.01 6.03
C PRO A 17 -11.82 -3.60 7.30
N ARG A 18 -13.16 -3.66 7.35
CA ARG A 18 -13.87 -4.23 8.51
C ARG A 18 -13.42 -5.65 8.82
N GLY A 19 -13.21 -6.49 7.79
CA GLY A 19 -12.75 -7.87 7.96
C GLY A 19 -11.38 -7.98 8.63
N VAL A 20 -10.48 -7.01 8.42
CA VAL A 20 -9.19 -6.94 9.13
C VAL A 20 -9.41 -6.65 10.60
N LEU A 21 -10.25 -5.67 10.94
CA LEU A 21 -10.57 -5.33 12.32
C LEU A 21 -11.27 -6.47 13.06
N GLU A 22 -12.22 -7.14 12.41
CA GLU A 22 -12.95 -8.28 12.96
C GLU A 22 -12.07 -9.53 13.14
N SER A 23 -10.90 -9.58 12.47
CA SER A 23 -9.93 -10.67 12.64
C SER A 23 -9.07 -10.52 13.89
N LEU A 24 -9.06 -9.33 14.51
CA LEU A 24 -8.27 -9.08 15.71
C LEU A 24 -8.85 -9.84 16.92
N PRO A 25 -8.00 -10.24 17.88
CA PRO A 25 -8.46 -10.78 19.16
C PRO A 25 -9.30 -9.78 19.97
N GLU A 26 -9.97 -10.27 21.02
CA GLU A 26 -10.82 -9.46 21.90
C GLU A 26 -10.05 -8.32 22.61
N ASP A 27 -8.74 -8.45 22.81
CA ASP A 27 -7.86 -7.42 23.39
C ASP A 27 -7.18 -6.54 22.32
N GLY A 28 -7.63 -6.62 21.07
CA GLY A 28 -7.01 -6.01 19.91
C GLY A 28 -7.30 -4.51 19.68
N ASP A 29 -7.99 -3.82 20.59
CA ASP A 29 -8.39 -2.41 20.42
C ASP A 29 -7.20 -1.48 20.13
N ASN A 30 -6.07 -1.69 20.82
CA ASN A 30 -4.85 -0.91 20.57
C ASN A 30 -4.30 -1.16 19.16
N ALA A 31 -4.25 -2.42 18.72
CA ALA A 31 -3.80 -2.78 17.38
C ALA A 31 -4.73 -2.20 16.31
N ALA A 32 -6.04 -2.19 16.56
CA ALA A 32 -7.01 -1.57 15.67
C ALA A 32 -6.78 -0.05 15.55
N ALA A 33 -6.45 0.63 16.65
CA ALA A 33 -6.12 2.05 16.63
C ALA A 33 -4.82 2.32 15.86
N ASP A 34 -3.78 1.51 16.10
CA ASP A 34 -2.49 1.61 15.41
C ASP A 34 -2.65 1.41 13.90
N MET A 35 -3.46 0.43 13.47
CA MET A 35 -3.75 0.19 12.05
C MET A 35 -4.43 1.40 11.40
N LYS A 36 -5.43 1.99 12.07
CA LYS A 36 -6.13 3.17 11.56
C LYS A 36 -5.20 4.37 11.46
N GLN A 37 -4.34 4.57 12.46
CA GLN A 37 -3.35 5.65 12.44
C GLN A 37 -2.32 5.44 11.32
N ALA A 38 -1.85 4.21 11.12
CA ALA A 38 -0.91 3.89 10.06
C ALA A 38 -1.52 4.14 8.67
N VAL A 39 -2.78 3.74 8.46
CA VAL A 39 -3.49 3.98 7.18
C VAL A 39 -3.69 5.47 6.95
N ALA A 40 -4.17 6.23 7.94
CA ALA A 40 -4.37 7.67 7.79
C ALA A 40 -3.04 8.41 7.51
N GLY A 41 -1.94 7.98 8.13
CA GLY A 41 -0.62 8.55 7.86
C GLY A 41 -0.11 8.24 6.45
N LEU A 42 -0.37 7.02 5.97
CA LEU A 42 -0.03 6.60 4.60
C LEU A 42 -0.85 7.37 3.56
N GLU A 43 -2.17 7.46 3.76
CA GLU A 43 -3.10 8.21 2.90
C GLU A 43 -2.64 9.65 2.76
N GLY A 44 -2.48 10.38 3.88
CA GLY A 44 -2.06 11.77 3.82
C GLY A 44 -0.67 11.97 3.20
N SER A 45 0.27 11.05 3.44
CA SER A 45 1.61 11.14 2.81
C SER A 45 1.54 10.93 1.29
N LEU A 46 0.67 10.05 0.82
CA LEU A 46 0.51 9.76 -0.60
C LEU A 46 -0.29 10.87 -1.31
N GLU A 47 -1.33 11.39 -0.67
CA GLU A 47 -2.07 12.58 -1.13
C GLU A 47 -1.13 13.78 -1.29
N ASP A 48 -0.35 14.13 -0.24
CA ASP A 48 0.62 15.21 -0.29
C ASP A 48 1.64 15.03 -1.43
N ALA A 49 2.12 13.79 -1.64
CA ALA A 49 3.07 13.48 -2.69
C ALA A 49 2.46 13.63 -4.10
N ILE A 50 1.24 13.11 -4.30
CA ILE A 50 0.50 13.23 -5.56
C ILE A 50 0.19 14.69 -5.88
N ASP A 51 -0.26 15.47 -4.90
CA ASP A 51 -0.57 16.89 -5.06
C ASP A 51 0.66 17.74 -5.37
N SER A 52 1.82 17.34 -4.85
CA SER A 52 3.09 18.00 -5.09
C SER A 52 3.75 17.64 -6.43
N ALA A 53 3.27 16.61 -7.13
CA ALA A 53 3.89 16.09 -8.34
C ALA A 53 3.72 17.04 -9.52
N ASP A 54 4.80 17.23 -10.29
CA ASP A 54 4.80 18.07 -11.50
C ASP A 54 4.10 17.38 -12.69
N SER A 55 3.83 16.07 -12.59
CA SER A 55 3.19 15.28 -13.64
C SER A 55 2.47 14.03 -13.13
N GLU A 56 1.58 13.46 -13.95
CA GLU A 56 0.90 12.20 -13.65
C GLU A 56 1.87 11.01 -13.54
N ALA A 57 2.95 11.02 -14.31
CA ALA A 57 4.00 10.00 -14.23
C ALA A 57 4.74 10.06 -12.89
N GLU A 58 5.04 11.27 -12.41
CA GLU A 58 5.66 11.47 -11.10
C GLU A 58 4.69 11.07 -9.97
N ALA A 59 3.43 11.49 -10.03
CA ALA A 59 2.40 11.08 -9.08
C ALA A 59 2.28 9.55 -8.99
N ALA A 60 2.26 8.88 -10.14
CA ALA A 60 2.22 7.43 -10.21
C ALA A 60 3.48 6.76 -9.65
N SER A 61 4.65 7.39 -9.79
CA SER A 61 5.90 6.85 -9.22
C SER A 61 5.83 6.78 -7.69
N TYR A 62 5.21 7.76 -7.03
CA TYR A 62 4.98 7.73 -5.58
C TYR A 62 4.01 6.60 -5.19
N ALA A 63 2.96 6.38 -5.98
CA ALA A 63 2.04 5.27 -5.73
C ALA A 63 2.74 3.90 -5.91
N VAL A 64 3.63 3.75 -6.91
CA VAL A 64 4.44 2.54 -7.07
C VAL A 64 5.34 2.32 -5.86
N ASP A 65 6.02 3.35 -5.38
CA ASP A 65 6.89 3.27 -4.20
C ASP A 65 6.10 2.85 -2.96
N VAL A 66 4.88 3.37 -2.79
CA VAL A 66 3.97 2.94 -1.73
C VAL A 66 3.58 1.47 -1.89
N VAL A 67 3.22 1.01 -3.08
CA VAL A 67 2.88 -0.41 -3.30
C VAL A 67 4.07 -1.32 -3.00
N GLU A 68 5.27 -0.97 -3.47
CA GLU A 68 6.51 -1.71 -3.16
C GLU A 68 6.77 -1.75 -1.65
N HIS A 69 6.60 -0.62 -0.96
CA HIS A 69 6.72 -0.56 0.50
C HIS A 69 5.70 -1.48 1.20
N LEU A 70 4.45 -1.49 0.73
CA LEU A 70 3.40 -2.36 1.30
C LEU A 70 3.68 -3.85 1.03
N GLU A 71 4.22 -4.20 -0.14
CA GLU A 71 4.65 -5.56 -0.48
C GLU A 71 5.78 -6.04 0.46
N ASP A 72 6.80 -5.21 0.71
CA ASP A 72 7.89 -5.51 1.63
C ASP A 72 7.39 -5.73 3.08
N ARG A 73 6.44 -4.89 3.51
CA ARG A 73 5.80 -5.02 4.82
C ARG A 73 4.98 -6.30 4.88
N MET A 74 4.23 -6.63 3.83
CA MET A 74 3.46 -7.86 3.74
C MET A 74 4.37 -9.10 3.87
N GLU A 75 5.50 -9.14 3.15
CA GLU A 75 6.48 -10.22 3.26
C GLU A 75 7.06 -10.32 4.68
N THR A 76 7.42 -9.19 5.27
CA THR A 76 7.96 -9.13 6.63
C THR A 76 6.99 -9.77 7.65
N TYR A 77 5.71 -9.39 7.60
CA TYR A 77 4.71 -9.93 8.53
C TYR A 77 4.35 -11.39 8.23
N ASP A 78 4.37 -11.81 6.96
CA ASP A 78 4.23 -13.23 6.61
C ASP A 78 5.38 -14.05 7.19
N GLY A 79 6.61 -13.52 7.15
CA GLY A 79 7.81 -14.13 7.74
C GLY A 79 7.71 -14.35 9.26
N PHE A 80 7.02 -13.48 10.00
CA PHE A 80 6.79 -13.67 11.44
C PHE A 80 5.84 -14.83 11.75
N VAL A 81 4.94 -15.20 10.84
CA VAL A 81 3.93 -16.22 11.07
C VAL A 81 4.53 -17.59 11.42
N PRO A 82 5.44 -18.19 10.64
CA PRO A 82 6.06 -19.46 11.00
C PRO A 82 6.91 -19.37 12.29
N GLU A 83 7.60 -18.25 12.52
CA GLU A 83 8.41 -18.03 13.73
C GLU A 83 7.56 -18.01 15.00
N LEU A 84 6.48 -17.23 15.01
CA LEU A 84 5.56 -17.15 16.14
C LEU A 84 4.93 -18.52 16.44
N ARG A 85 4.54 -19.27 15.40
CA ARG A 85 4.03 -20.64 15.57
C ARG A 85 5.08 -21.57 16.17
N ALA A 86 6.33 -21.47 15.76
CA ALA A 86 7.42 -22.27 16.32
C ALA A 86 7.65 -21.99 17.82
N TRP A 87 7.37 -20.75 18.25
CA TRP A 87 7.50 -20.33 19.66
C TRP A 87 6.19 -20.50 20.46
N GLY A 88 5.15 -21.11 19.88
CA GLY A 88 3.86 -21.31 20.52
C GLY A 88 3.07 -20.02 20.77
N GLN A 89 3.44 -18.92 20.10
CA GLN A 89 2.73 -17.65 20.16
C GLN A 89 1.64 -17.60 19.07
N SER A 90 0.57 -16.86 19.33
CA SER A 90 -0.47 -16.65 18.32
C SER A 90 0.02 -15.70 17.21
N PRO A 91 -0.01 -16.10 15.93
CA PRO A 91 0.40 -15.24 14.82
C PRO A 91 -0.70 -14.26 14.36
N ILE A 92 -1.83 -14.20 15.05
CA ILE A 92 -3.04 -13.51 14.58
C ILE A 92 -2.80 -12.02 14.27
N TYR A 93 -2.06 -11.31 15.12
CA TYR A 93 -1.73 -9.91 14.88
C TYR A 93 -0.85 -9.73 13.64
N ALA A 94 0.11 -10.64 13.40
CA ALA A 94 0.95 -10.58 12.21
C ALA A 94 0.14 -10.83 10.94
N ILE A 95 -0.79 -11.80 10.98
CA ILE A 95 -1.71 -12.08 9.88
C ILE A 95 -2.62 -10.87 9.61
N ALA A 96 -3.12 -10.20 10.65
CA ALA A 96 -3.98 -9.02 10.49
C ALA A 96 -3.24 -7.86 9.81
N TRP A 97 -1.99 -7.57 10.21
CA TRP A 97 -1.15 -6.57 9.54
C TRP A 97 -0.81 -6.95 8.09
N ARG A 98 -0.42 -8.21 7.84
CA ARG A 98 -0.17 -8.70 6.47
C ARG A 98 -1.39 -8.52 5.58
N ASN A 99 -2.58 -8.89 6.07
CA ASN A 99 -3.82 -8.75 5.33
C ASN A 99 -4.18 -7.28 5.12
N LEU A 100 -3.95 -6.40 6.11
CA LEU A 100 -4.14 -4.96 5.92
C LEU A 100 -3.33 -4.45 4.73
N TYR A 101 -2.04 -4.78 4.64
CA TYR A 101 -1.21 -4.32 3.53
C TYR A 101 -1.68 -4.85 2.18
N ALA A 102 -2.11 -6.12 2.11
CA ALA A 102 -2.70 -6.68 0.89
C ALA A 102 -3.97 -5.92 0.47
N GLU A 103 -4.82 -5.56 1.42
CA GLU A 103 -6.07 -4.82 1.15
C GLU A 103 -5.81 -3.35 0.80
N LEU A 104 -4.76 -2.72 1.34
CA LEU A 104 -4.37 -1.37 0.94
C LEU A 104 -3.82 -1.35 -0.47
N ILE A 105 -3.01 -2.35 -0.84
CA ILE A 105 -2.57 -2.52 -2.23
C ILE A 105 -3.80 -2.65 -3.14
N ALA A 106 -4.76 -3.52 -2.79
CA ALA A 106 -5.99 -3.67 -3.57
C ALA A 106 -6.75 -2.34 -3.73
N GLN A 107 -6.93 -1.58 -2.64
CA GLN A 107 -7.58 -0.26 -2.69
C GLN A 107 -6.84 0.72 -3.61
N ILE A 108 -5.50 0.75 -3.60
CA ILE A 108 -4.71 1.59 -4.52
C ILE A 108 -4.99 1.21 -5.98
N TYR A 109 -5.09 -0.09 -6.30
CA TYR A 109 -5.43 -0.57 -7.64
C TYR A 109 -6.92 -0.39 -8.02
N GLU A 110 -7.81 -0.10 -7.07
CA GLU A 110 -9.22 0.24 -7.38
C GLU A 110 -9.36 1.66 -7.97
N HIS A 111 -8.35 2.51 -7.80
CA HIS A 111 -8.29 3.81 -8.46
C HIS A 111 -7.76 3.64 -9.89
N ASP A 112 -8.67 3.66 -10.87
CA ASP A 112 -8.37 3.39 -12.29
C ASP A 112 -7.19 4.22 -12.85
N TRP A 113 -7.11 5.50 -12.45
CA TRP A 113 -6.03 6.38 -12.89
C TRP A 113 -4.67 5.96 -12.31
N LEU A 114 -4.61 5.45 -11.08
CA LEU A 114 -3.38 4.92 -10.48
C LEU A 114 -3.00 3.57 -11.09
N ALA A 115 -3.95 2.64 -11.19
CA ALA A 115 -3.71 1.29 -11.69
C ALA A 115 -3.02 1.28 -13.06
N ALA A 116 -3.54 2.07 -14.02
CA ALA A 116 -2.98 2.15 -15.36
C ALA A 116 -1.55 2.72 -15.40
N HIS A 117 -1.22 3.62 -14.47
CA HIS A 117 0.11 4.22 -14.40
C HIS A 117 1.10 3.35 -13.61
N ILE A 118 0.65 2.70 -12.54
CA ILE A 118 1.45 1.75 -11.75
C ILE A 118 1.97 0.62 -12.64
N ASP A 119 1.10 -0.01 -13.43
CA ASP A 119 1.49 -1.10 -14.33
C ASP A 119 2.52 -0.63 -15.37
N ARG A 120 2.35 0.59 -15.90
CA ARG A 120 3.28 1.15 -16.88
C ARG A 120 4.64 1.44 -16.26
N GLU A 121 4.66 2.08 -15.09
CA GLU A 121 5.86 2.46 -14.38
C GLU A 121 6.64 1.22 -13.89
N ARG A 122 5.95 0.21 -13.33
CA ARG A 122 6.57 -1.08 -12.97
C ARG A 122 7.22 -1.77 -14.18
N ASN A 123 6.53 -1.77 -15.33
CA ASN A 123 7.11 -2.30 -16.56
C ASN A 123 8.34 -1.50 -17.04
N TYR A 124 8.29 -0.16 -16.90
CA TYR A 124 9.44 0.70 -17.22
C TYR A 124 10.65 0.38 -16.35
N ARG A 125 10.47 0.32 -15.02
CA ARG A 125 11.53 -0.03 -14.05
C ARG A 125 12.13 -1.41 -14.35
N LEU A 126 11.29 -2.42 -14.62
CA LEU A 126 11.74 -3.76 -14.97
C LEU A 126 12.58 -3.79 -16.25
N VAL A 127 12.19 -3.01 -17.26
CA VAL A 127 12.96 -2.86 -18.51
C VAL A 127 14.27 -2.15 -18.26
N GLU A 128 14.29 -1.04 -17.51
CA GLU A 128 15.53 -0.33 -17.18
C GLU A 128 16.52 -1.23 -16.42
N ASP A 129 16.04 -1.96 -15.40
CA ASP A 129 16.87 -2.88 -14.64
C ASP A 129 17.38 -4.03 -15.51
N GLY A 130 16.52 -4.60 -16.36
CA GLY A 130 16.92 -5.64 -17.34
C GLY A 130 17.97 -5.16 -18.33
N ILE A 131 17.91 -3.91 -18.79
CA ILE A 131 18.93 -3.29 -19.65
C ILE A 131 20.24 -3.09 -18.88
N ARG A 132 20.18 -2.61 -17.62
CA ARG A 132 21.38 -2.49 -16.76
C ARG A 132 22.07 -3.83 -16.49
N PHE A 133 21.32 -4.94 -16.42
CA PHE A 133 21.89 -6.29 -16.27
C PHE A 133 22.41 -6.91 -17.58
N GLY A 134 22.02 -6.39 -18.75
CA GLY A 134 22.41 -6.89 -20.07
C GLY A 134 23.77 -6.41 -20.60
N ASP A 135 24.35 -5.37 -19.99
CA ASP A 135 25.64 -4.78 -20.40
C ASP A 135 26.88 -5.46 -19.78
N ARG A 136 26.79 -6.75 -19.40
CA ARG A 136 27.88 -7.52 -18.78
C ARG A 136 28.30 -8.76 -19.54
#